data_AF-A0A4R3JWG0-F1
#
_entry.id   AF-A0A4R3JWG0-F1
#
_cell.length_a   1.000
_cell.length_b   1.000
_cell.length_c   1.000
_cell.angle_alpha   90.00
_cell.angle_beta   90.00
_cell.angle_gamma   90.00
#
_symmetry.space_group_name_H-M   'P 1'
#
loop_
_entity.id
_entity.type
_entity.pdbx_description
1 polymer ?
#
loop_
_entity_poly.entity_id
_entity_poly.type
_entity_poly.pdbx_seq_one_letter_code
_entity_poly.pdbx_strand_id
1 'polypeptide(L)'
;MKPEDFYGSELLRLNAVQQLLLHIEDYQRLLEEKEGRKVIQYCHARIKTPESMLDKLERKRLPQLSYNCSDRKGSRMRCNRRNSDSDNCT
;
A
#
# COMPACT_ATOMS: atom_id res chain seq x y z
N MET A 1 -5.71 11.31 18.62
CA MET A 1 -4.50 10.79 19.30
C MET A 1 -3.32 10.96 18.34
N LYS A 2 -2.13 11.34 18.82
CA LYS A 2 -1.00 11.55 17.91
C LYS A 2 -0.43 10.20 17.43
N PRO A 3 -0.04 10.05 16.15
CA PRO A 3 0.55 8.82 15.65
C PRO A 3 1.83 8.39 16.37
N GLU A 4 2.63 9.35 16.84
CA GLU A 4 3.88 9.11 17.58
C GLU A 4 3.60 8.41 18.91
N ASP A 5 2.56 8.85 19.61
CA ASP A 5 2.15 8.29 20.91
C ASP A 5 1.56 6.88 20.76
N PHE A 6 0.90 6.60 19.63
CA PHE A 6 0.21 5.33 19.39
C PHE A 6 1.11 4.26 18.78
N TYR A 7 1.91 4.63 17.78
CA TYR A 7 2.79 3.70 17.08
C TYR A 7 4.18 3.63 17.70
N GLY A 8 4.59 4.63 18.47
CA GLY A 8 5.88 4.68 19.14
C GLY A 8 7.05 4.46 18.18
N SER A 9 8.00 3.62 18.59
CA SER A 9 9.20 3.26 17.82
C SER A 9 8.88 2.58 16.48
N GLU A 10 7.71 1.96 16.35
CA GLU A 10 7.32 1.30 15.09
C GLU A 10 6.95 2.31 14.00
N LEU A 11 6.62 3.56 14.33
CA LEU A 11 6.29 4.60 13.34
C LEU A 11 7.42 4.81 12.33
N LEU A 12 8.68 4.74 12.79
CA LEU A 12 9.88 4.81 11.93
C LEU A 12 9.89 3.68 10.88
N ARG A 13 9.61 2.45 11.30
CA ARG A 13 9.49 1.28 10.39
C ARG A 13 8.28 1.37 9.47
N LEU A 14 7.21 2.02 9.92
CA LEU A 14 6.03 2.26 9.09
C LEU A 14 6.35 3.27 7.99
N ASN A 15 7.03 4.37 8.32
CA ASN A 15 7.48 5.40 7.38
C ASN A 15 8.51 4.89 6.38
N ALA A 16 9.42 3.99 6.78
CA ALA A 16 10.38 3.39 5.86
C ALA A 16 9.72 2.67 4.67
N VAL A 17 8.48 2.17 4.82
CA VAL A 17 7.75 1.52 3.72
C VAL A 17 7.09 2.52 2.77
N GLN A 18 6.90 3.78 3.17
CA GLN A 18 6.53 4.83 2.21
C GLN A 18 7.65 5.09 1.20
N GLN A 19 8.92 4.90 1.59
CA GLN A 19 10.05 5.00 0.65
C GLN A 19 9.97 3.91 -0.43
N LEU A 20 9.38 2.75 -0.12
CA LEU A 20 9.16 1.68 -1.10
C LEU A 20 8.21 2.12 -2.24
N LEU A 21 7.27 3.03 -1.97
CA LEU A 21 6.39 3.57 -3.01
C LEU A 21 7.17 4.38 -4.05
N LEU A 22 8.13 5.18 -3.61
CA LEU A 22 8.98 5.97 -4.51
C LEU A 22 9.75 5.06 -5.47
N HIS A 23 10.29 3.95 -4.94
CA HIS A 23 10.95 2.94 -5.78
C HIS A 23 10.00 2.26 -6.78
N ILE A 24 8.73 2.06 -6.42
CA ILE A 24 7.71 1.52 -7.34
C ILE A 24 7.43 2.52 -8.47
N GLU A 25 7.35 3.81 -8.16
CA GLU A 25 7.15 4.87 -9.17
C GLU A 25 8.35 4.98 -10.12
N ASP A 26 9.57 4.94 -9.59
CA ASP A 26 10.80 4.95 -10.39
C ASP A 26 10.88 3.73 -11.33
N TYR A 27 10.55 2.54 -10.80
CA TYR A 27 10.50 1.32 -11.60
C TYR A 27 9.42 1.38 -12.67
N GLN A 28 8.25 1.95 -12.36
CA GLN A 28 7.18 2.16 -13.33
C GLN A 28 7.62 3.10 -14.46
N ARG A 29 8.34 4.18 -14.16
CA ARG A 29 8.88 5.10 -15.17
C ARG A 29 9.87 4.39 -16.09
N LEU A 30 10.78 3.60 -15.53
CA LEU A 30 11.76 2.83 -16.30
C LEU A 30 11.10 1.79 -17.22
N LEU A 31 10.04 1.13 -16.76
CA LEU A 31 9.25 0.22 -17.60
C LEU A 31 8.50 0.95 -18.71
N GLU A 32 7.97 2.14 -18.42
CA GLU A 32 7.27 2.96 -19.41
C GLU A 32 8.23 3.46 -20.50
N GLU A 33 9.46 3.83 -20.13
CA GLU A 33 10.53 4.19 -21.08
C GLU A 33 10.96 3.00 -21.97
N LYS A 34 11.02 1.78 -21.41
CA LYS A 34 11.46 0.58 -22.14
C LYS A 34 10.37 -0.05 -23.01
N GLU A 35 9.14 -0.12 -22.50
CA GLU A 35 8.03 -0.87 -23.12
C GLU A 35 6.95 0.07 -23.69
N GLY A 36 7.10 1.39 -23.54
CA GLY A 36 6.13 2.39 -24.02
C GLY A 36 4.77 2.34 -23.31
N ARG A 37 4.68 1.67 -22.16
CA ARG A 37 3.41 1.43 -21.47
C ARG A 37 3.47 1.61 -19.96
N LYS A 38 2.40 2.19 -19.43
CA LYS A 38 2.19 2.29 -17.99
C LYS A 38 1.44 1.08 -17.44
N VAL A 39 2.07 0.32 -16.55
CA VAL A 39 1.53 -0.94 -15.98
C VAL A 39 0.72 -0.64 -14.70
N ILE A 40 1.26 0.22 -13.85
CA ILE A 40 0.64 0.69 -12.60
C ILE A 40 -0.07 2.01 -12.88
N GLN A 41 -1.40 2.00 -12.82
CA GLN A 41 -2.22 3.19 -13.00
C GLN A 41 -2.17 4.08 -11.75
N TYR A 42 -2.20 3.45 -10.57
CA TYR A 42 -2.23 4.12 -9.29
C TYR A 42 -1.61 3.24 -8.22
N CYS A 43 -0.69 3.81 -7.45
CA CYS A 43 -0.15 3.21 -6.24
C CYS A 43 -0.24 4.22 -5.11
N HIS A 44 -0.82 3.81 -3.99
CA HIS A 44 -0.89 4.63 -2.79
C HIS A 44 -0.78 3.75 -1.57
N ALA A 45 0.19 4.03 -0.71
CA ALA A 45 0.23 3.48 0.63
C ALA A 45 0.06 4.58 1.67
N ARG A 46 -0.71 4.26 2.70
CA ARG A 46 -0.83 5.09 3.89
C ARG A 46 -0.65 4.26 5.14
N ILE A 47 -0.14 4.92 6.17
CA ILE A 47 -0.25 4.44 7.54
C ILE A 47 -1.68 4.76 8.00
N LYS A 48 -2.36 3.81 8.64
CA LYS A 48 -3.70 4.08 9.18
C LYS A 48 -3.63 5.10 10.31
N THR A 49 -4.69 5.88 10.47
CA THR A 49 -4.80 6.71 11.66
C THR A 49 -4.98 5.85 12.90
N PRO A 50 -4.51 6.28 14.07
CA PRO A 50 -4.73 5.59 15.34
C PRO A 50 -6.20 5.22 15.59
N GLU A 51 -7.12 6.15 15.28
CA GLU A 51 -8.57 5.96 15.42
C GLU A 51 -9.07 4.81 14.53
N SER A 52 -8.67 4.78 13.26
CA SER A 52 -9.05 3.71 12.33
C SER A 52 -8.46 2.35 12.73
N MET A 53 -7.33 2.35 13.43
CA MET A 53 -6.74 1.13 13.98
C MET A 53 -7.50 0.62 15.19
N LEU A 54 -7.87 1.48 16.12
CA LEU A 54 -8.70 1.13 17.28
C LEU A 54 -10.04 0.55 16.84
N ASP A 55 -10.75 1.22 15.92
CA ASP A 55 -12.00 0.73 15.34
C ASP A 55 -11.86 -0.68 14.74
N LYS A 56 -10.73 -0.93 14.05
CA LYS A 56 -10.49 -2.23 13.41
C LYS A 56 -10.23 -3.33 14.44
N LEU A 57 -9.51 -3.02 15.51
CA LEU A 57 -9.25 -3.98 16.59
C LEU A 57 -10.52 -4.29 17.37
N GLU A 58 -11.33 -3.28 17.66
CA GLU A 58 -12.64 -3.44 18.30
C GLU A 58 -13.56 -4.34 17.47
N ARG A 59 -13.70 -4.05 16.16
CA ARG A 59 -14.50 -4.89 15.25
C ARG A 59 -14.02 -6.33 15.18
N LYS A 60 -12.71 -6.56 15.31
CA LYS A 60 -12.10 -7.89 15.31
C LYS A 60 -12.07 -8.54 16.70
N ARG A 61 -12.53 -7.85 17.76
CA ARG A 61 -12.44 -8.28 19.17
C ARG A 61 -11.02 -8.67 19.57
N LEU A 62 -10.06 -7.93 19.03
CA LEU A 62 -8.64 -8.17 19.23
C LEU A 62 -8.10 -7.23 20.32
N PRO A 63 -7.26 -7.70 21.25
CA PRO A 63 -6.68 -6.84 22.26
C PRO A 63 -5.78 -5.80 21.57
N GLN A 64 -5.70 -4.60 22.16
CA GLN A 64 -4.80 -3.54 21.72
C GLN A 64 -3.31 -3.95 21.75
N LEU A 65 -2.93 -5.17 22.14
CA LEU A 65 -1.55 -5.65 22.05
C LEU A 65 -1.35 -6.65 20.90
N SER A 66 -2.42 -7.14 20.27
CA SER A 66 -2.36 -8.08 19.13
C SER A 66 -2.01 -7.42 17.79
N TYR A 67 -1.34 -6.26 17.84
CA TYR A 67 -0.97 -5.46 16.68
C TYR A 67 0.02 -6.17 15.75
N ASN A 68 -0.47 -6.82 14.69
CA ASN A 68 0.39 -7.26 13.60
C ASN A 68 0.71 -6.10 12.64
N CYS A 69 1.98 -5.98 12.22
CA CYS A 69 2.48 -4.93 11.32
C CYS A 69 1.67 -4.80 10.02
N SER A 70 1.17 -5.92 9.51
CA SER A 70 0.36 -6.01 8.28
C SER A 70 -0.95 -5.23 8.35
N ASP A 71 -1.53 -5.06 9.55
CA ASP A 71 -2.83 -4.39 9.72
C ASP A 71 -2.72 -2.86 9.78
N ARG A 72 -1.51 -2.32 10.04
CA ARG A 72 -1.18 -0.89 10.22
C ARG A 72 -1.04 -0.15 8.89
N LYS A 73 -0.69 -0.88 7.82
CA LYS A 73 -0.44 -0.34 6.49
C LYS A 73 -1.61 -0.68 5.57
N GLY A 74 -2.03 0.28 4.75
CA GLY A 74 -2.92 0.03 3.63
C GLY A 74 -2.21 0.43 2.35
N SER A 75 -1.88 -0.54 1.51
CA SER A 75 -1.37 -0.30 0.16
C SER A 75 -2.47 -0.63 -0.84
N ARG A 76 -2.80 0.31 -1.72
CA ARG A 76 -3.75 0.10 -2.81
C ARG A 76 -3.03 0.29 -4.13
N MET A 77 -2.95 -0.79 -4.89
CA MET A 77 -2.41 -0.79 -6.25
C MET A 77 -3.55 -1.04 -7.23
N ARG A 78 -3.63 -0.22 -8.27
CA ARG A 78 -4.49 -0.46 -9.43
C ARG A 78 -3.58 -0.59 -10.65
N CYS A 79 -3.58 -1.78 -11.24
CA CYS A 79 -2.87 -2.05 -12.48
C CYS A 79 -3.82 -1.86 -13.67
N ASN A 80 -3.27 -1.49 -14.82
CA ASN A 80 -4.03 -1.53 -16.06
C ASN A 80 -4.36 -2.99 -16.40
N ARG A 81 -5.62 -3.26 -16.75
CA ARG A 81 -6.04 -4.60 -17.20
C ARG A 81 -5.35 -4.86 -18.54
N ARG A 82 -4.66 -5.99 -18.69
CA ARG A 82 -4.24 -6.45 -20.02
C ARG A 82 -5.50 -6.61 -20.86
N ASN A 83 -5.65 -5.85 -21.94
CA ASN A 83 -6.48 -6.29 -23.05
C ASN A 83 -5.72 -7.45 -23.69
N SER A 84 -5.90 -8.65 -23.16
CA SER A 84 -5.59 -9.88 -23.86
C SER A 84 -6.86 -10.29 -24.62
N ASP A 85 -7.19 -9.52 -25.66
CA ASP A 85 -8.19 -9.88 -26.66
C ASP A 85 -7.64 -9.48 -28.03
N SER A 86 -6.63 -10.21 -28.44
CA SER A 86 -6.24 -10.31 -29.84
C SER A 86 -5.76 -11.72 -30.03
N ASP A 87 -6.70 -12.65 -30.24
CA ASP A 87 -6.45 -13.90 -30.96
C ASP A 87 -7.79 -14.51 -31.45
N ASN A 88 -8.04 -14.30 -32.75
CA ASN A 88 -8.73 -15.18 -33.71
C ASN A 88 -10.10 -15.80 -33.36
N CYS A 89 -11.16 -15.25 -33.93
CA CYS A 89 -12.22 -16.07 -34.54
C CYS A 89 -12.18 -15.86 -36.05
N THR A 90 -12.09 -16.99 -36.74
CA THR A 90 -12.03 -17.17 -38.19
C THR A 90 -13.31 -16.73 -38.87
#